data_AF-A5ZNX0-F1
#
_entry.id   AF-A5ZNX0-F1
#
_cell.length_a   1.000
_cell.length_b   1.000
_cell.length_c   1.000
_cell.angle_alpha   90.00
_cell.angle_beta   90.00
_cell.angle_gamma   90.00
#
_symmetry.space_group_name_H-M   'P 1'
#
loop_
_entity.id
_entity.type
_entity.pdbx_description
1 polymer ?
#
loop_
_entity_poly.entity_id
_entity_poly.type
_entity_poly.pdbx_seq_one_letter_code
_entity_poly.pdbx_strand_id
1 'polypeptide(L)'
;MARKKDSPQKAALRELMGNYLKENNVKVKDGTDVNSIMRDMMSIILEGALDQELDEELGYSKYDYRNKETDNSRNGHSQKTLHTSYGDMEIDIPRDRKGDFEPQVVKKYQNSIMQDMEEKIISMYAKGMTTADIESYMRELYDLEISDSTVSRITDKILPIVKEWQERPLESVYAVVFMDAIHFHARNEGQIVKRAVYIAIGIDMEGRKDVLGMYVGQNESAKFWLSILNGLKNRGVEDILIACVDGLTGFPQAIEAVFPQTEIQQCIIHQIRNTMKFVSYKEIKPLMADLKRVYAAPTEEVALAELDSFDEKWSGKYPKIAKSWKDNWANLSTYFKYPEAVRRLIYTTNTIEGFNRQLRKVTKSKTVFPSDDSLLKMLYLAMIDITKKWTGHRQDWGQIHSQLEIFFEERLERL
;
A
#
# COMPACT_ATOMS: atom_id res chain seq x y z
N MET A 1 -45.03 12.48 -11.13
CA MET A 1 -43.81 12.63 -10.30
C MET A 1 -44.23 12.68 -8.84
N ALA A 2 -43.84 11.70 -8.03
CA ALA A 2 -44.13 11.72 -6.60
C ALA A 2 -43.41 12.93 -5.96
N ARG A 3 -44.15 13.84 -5.31
CA ARG A 3 -43.55 14.90 -4.49
C ARG A 3 -42.67 14.24 -3.43
N LYS A 4 -41.36 14.50 -3.44
CA LYS A 4 -40.46 14.11 -2.34
C LYS A 4 -41.08 14.65 -1.05
N LYS A 5 -41.58 13.77 -0.18
CA LYS A 5 -41.96 14.13 1.18
C LYS A 5 -40.66 14.33 1.96
N ASP A 6 -40.29 15.58 2.20
CA ASP A 6 -39.20 15.86 3.12
C ASP A 6 -39.59 15.41 4.54
N SER A 7 -38.61 14.96 5.33
CA SER A 7 -38.85 14.70 6.75
C SER A 7 -39.28 15.98 7.45
N PRO A 8 -40.05 15.91 8.56
CA PRO A 8 -40.44 17.09 9.33
C PRO A 8 -39.24 17.98 9.71
N GLN A 9 -38.12 17.37 10.07
CA GLN A 9 -36.86 18.05 10.37
C GLN A 9 -36.30 18.81 9.16
N LYS A 10 -36.34 18.19 7.98
CA LYS A 10 -35.84 18.81 6.75
C LYS A 10 -36.77 19.92 6.24
N ALA A 11 -38.07 19.82 6.52
CA ALA A 11 -39.03 20.90 6.25
C ALA A 11 -38.77 22.11 7.16
N ALA A 12 -38.58 21.89 8.47
CA ALA A 12 -38.26 22.94 9.43
C ALA A 12 -36.92 23.62 9.11
N LEU A 13 -35.88 22.83 8.77
CA LEU A 13 -34.58 23.37 8.38
C LEU A 13 -34.66 24.20 7.08
N ARG A 14 -35.49 23.78 6.11
CA ARG A 14 -35.71 24.56 4.88
C ARG A 14 -36.39 25.90 5.17
N GLU A 15 -37.36 25.92 6.07
CA GLU A 15 -38.06 27.15 6.45
C GLU A 15 -37.12 28.12 7.16
N LEU A 16 -36.34 27.62 8.13
CA LEU A 16 -35.33 28.41 8.85
C LEU A 16 -34.28 28.98 7.91
N MET A 17 -33.74 28.17 6.99
CA MET A 17 -32.79 28.62 5.97
C MET A 17 -33.42 29.61 4.98
N GLY A 18 -34.67 29.39 4.60
CA GLY A 18 -35.41 30.30 3.72
C GLY A 18 -35.63 31.68 4.35
N ASN A 19 -35.86 31.73 5.67
CA ASN A 19 -35.98 32.99 6.41
C ASN A 19 -34.62 33.66 6.59
N TYR A 20 -33.58 32.92 6.97
CA TYR A 20 -32.21 33.43 7.10
C TYR A 20 -31.72 34.12 5.81
N LEU A 21 -31.93 33.50 4.66
CA LEU A 21 -31.52 34.07 3.36
C LEU A 21 -32.29 35.35 3.01
N LYS A 22 -33.58 35.42 3.36
CA LYS A 22 -34.42 36.60 3.11
C LYS A 22 -34.07 37.76 4.04
N GLU A 23 -33.92 37.49 5.33
CA GLU A 23 -33.69 38.50 6.36
C GLU A 23 -32.30 39.13 6.25
N ASN A 24 -31.29 38.34 5.88
CA ASN A 24 -29.91 38.83 5.73
C ASN A 24 -29.58 39.28 4.29
N ASN A 25 -30.58 39.35 3.40
CA ASN A 25 -30.46 39.78 2.00
C ASN A 25 -29.36 39.04 1.21
N VAL A 26 -29.11 37.78 1.56
CA VAL A 26 -28.05 36.95 0.98
C VAL A 26 -28.49 36.44 -0.39
N LYS A 27 -27.88 36.95 -1.45
CA LYS A 27 -28.10 36.50 -2.83
C LYS A 27 -27.03 35.48 -3.20
N VAL A 28 -27.40 34.20 -3.20
CA VAL A 28 -26.55 33.12 -3.72
C VAL A 28 -26.49 33.22 -5.24
N LYS A 29 -25.36 33.68 -5.78
CA LYS A 29 -25.15 33.82 -7.24
C LYS A 29 -24.34 32.67 -7.81
N ASP A 30 -23.43 32.08 -7.02
CA ASP A 30 -22.56 30.98 -7.42
C ASP A 30 -22.23 30.02 -6.26
N GLY A 31 -21.37 29.02 -6.53
CA GLY A 31 -20.96 28.02 -5.53
C GLY A 31 -20.06 28.57 -4.41
N THR A 32 -19.39 29.70 -4.62
CA THR A 32 -18.59 30.37 -3.58
C THR A 32 -19.47 31.05 -2.53
N ASP A 33 -20.62 31.61 -2.94
CA ASP A 33 -21.63 32.10 -2.00
C ASP A 33 -22.27 30.98 -1.17
N VAL A 34 -22.34 29.76 -1.72
CA VAL A 34 -22.82 28.58 -0.96
C VAL A 34 -21.78 28.17 0.08
N ASN A 35 -20.49 28.23 -0.24
CA ASN A 35 -19.41 27.86 0.68
C ASN A 35 -19.34 28.80 1.89
N SER A 36 -19.58 30.10 1.73
CA SER A 36 -19.63 31.04 2.86
C SER A 36 -20.77 30.72 3.83
N ILE A 37 -21.98 30.47 3.31
CA ILE A 37 -23.14 30.10 4.13
C ILE A 37 -22.89 28.78 4.86
N MET A 38 -22.27 27.80 4.18
CA MET A 38 -21.92 26.53 4.80
C MET A 38 -20.91 26.70 5.95
N ARG A 39 -19.93 27.61 5.82
CA ARG A 39 -19.01 27.96 6.92
C ARG A 39 -19.78 28.55 8.10
N ASP A 40 -20.60 29.57 7.89
CA ASP A 40 -21.34 30.21 9.00
C ASP A 40 -22.25 29.22 9.73
N MET A 41 -22.95 28.37 8.98
CA MET A 41 -23.77 27.30 9.56
C MET A 41 -22.94 26.30 10.36
N MET A 42 -21.79 25.89 9.82
CA MET A 42 -20.92 24.92 10.47
C MET A 42 -20.32 25.49 11.76
N SER A 43 -19.97 26.78 11.79
CA SER A 43 -19.52 27.48 12.99
C SER A 43 -20.59 27.41 14.09
N ILE A 44 -21.83 27.81 13.78
CA ILE A 44 -22.94 27.79 14.74
C ILE A 44 -23.22 26.38 15.29
N ILE A 45 -23.17 25.36 14.42
CA ILE A 45 -23.40 23.96 14.83
C ILE A 45 -22.29 23.49 15.78
N LEU A 46 -21.04 23.80 15.48
CA LEU A 46 -19.90 23.39 16.30
C LEU A 46 -19.88 24.12 17.64
N GLU A 47 -20.12 25.43 17.64
CA GLU A 47 -20.23 26.23 18.87
C GLU A 47 -21.35 25.70 19.77
N GLY A 48 -22.53 25.42 19.19
CA GLY A 48 -23.65 24.82 19.93
C GLY A 48 -23.33 23.44 20.50
N ALA A 49 -22.64 22.58 19.74
CA ALA A 49 -22.21 21.27 20.22
C ALA A 49 -21.18 21.39 21.37
N LEU A 50 -20.22 22.31 21.26
CA LEU A 50 -19.22 22.56 22.30
C LEU A 50 -19.85 23.16 23.57
N ASP A 51 -20.84 24.05 23.43
CA ASP A 51 -21.58 24.59 24.56
C ASP A 51 -22.39 23.50 25.28
N GLN A 52 -22.96 22.54 24.53
CA GLN A 52 -23.64 21.38 25.09
C GLN A 52 -22.67 20.43 25.81
N GLU A 53 -21.50 20.13 25.23
CA GLU A 53 -20.46 19.33 25.90
C GLU A 53 -20.07 19.97 27.25
N LEU A 54 -19.93 21.29 27.30
CA LEU A 54 -19.60 21.99 28.54
C LEU A 54 -20.77 21.98 29.55
N ASP A 55 -22.02 22.02 29.08
CA ASP A 55 -23.20 21.86 29.95
C ASP A 55 -23.22 20.46 30.59
N GLU A 56 -22.91 19.42 29.82
CA GLU A 56 -22.84 18.03 30.30
C GLU A 56 -21.70 17.82 31.30
N GLU A 57 -20.51 18.36 31.01
CA GLU A 57 -19.34 18.26 31.90
C GLU A 57 -19.55 19.00 33.23
N LEU A 58 -20.13 20.21 33.18
CA LEU A 58 -20.39 21.01 34.38
C LEU A 58 -21.64 20.56 35.14
N GLY A 59 -22.54 19.83 34.48
CA GLY A 59 -23.82 19.35 35.02
C GLY A 59 -24.91 20.43 35.10
N TYR A 60 -24.72 21.59 34.47
CA TYR A 60 -25.69 22.69 34.50
C TYR A 60 -25.59 23.60 33.28
N SER A 61 -26.73 24.22 32.92
CA SER A 61 -26.83 25.08 31.73
C SER A 61 -26.33 26.51 31.94
N LYS A 62 -26.05 27.24 30.85
CA LYS A 62 -25.66 28.66 30.92
C LYS A 62 -26.67 29.49 31.75
N TYR A 63 -26.14 30.18 32.76
CA TYR A 63 -26.88 30.99 33.76
C TYR A 63 -27.68 30.22 34.82
N ASP A 64 -27.67 28.89 34.83
CA ASP A 64 -28.29 28.09 35.89
C ASP A 64 -27.32 27.79 37.06
N TYR A 65 -26.71 28.85 37.61
CA TYR A 65 -25.68 28.73 38.66
C TYR A 65 -26.23 28.29 40.03
N ARG A 66 -27.56 28.17 40.17
CA ARG A 66 -28.23 27.85 41.44
C ARG A 66 -28.35 26.35 41.68
N ASN A 67 -28.28 25.53 40.63
CA ASN A 67 -28.34 24.07 40.67
C ASN A 67 -27.03 23.46 40.17
N LYS A 68 -25.90 23.84 40.78
CA LYS A 68 -24.59 23.23 40.45
C LYS A 68 -24.14 22.27 41.55
N GLU A 69 -23.77 21.07 41.14
CA GLU A 69 -23.09 20.08 42.01
C GLU A 69 -21.56 20.17 41.88
N THR A 70 -21.05 21.09 41.06
CA THR A 70 -19.62 21.26 40.77
C THR A 70 -19.05 22.56 41.36
N ASP A 71 -17.78 22.52 41.74
CA ASP A 71 -17.02 23.69 42.20
C ASP A 71 -16.36 24.46 41.04
N ASN A 72 -16.49 23.94 39.81
CA ASN A 72 -16.08 24.58 38.58
C ASN A 72 -17.16 25.56 38.07
N SER A 73 -16.82 26.40 37.09
CA SER A 73 -17.75 27.34 36.48
C SER A 73 -17.35 27.73 35.07
N ARG A 74 -18.32 28.11 34.24
CA ARG A 74 -18.06 28.71 32.91
C ARG A 74 -17.24 30.00 33.03
N ASN A 75 -16.31 30.22 32.10
CA ASN A 75 -15.38 31.35 32.06
C ASN A 75 -15.24 31.92 30.63
N GLY A 76 -16.38 32.19 30.00
CA GLY A 76 -16.44 32.77 28.66
C GLY A 76 -15.97 31.80 27.57
N HIS A 77 -15.48 32.37 26.47
CA HIS A 77 -15.07 31.65 25.27
C HIS A 77 -13.65 32.07 24.85
N SER A 78 -12.96 31.22 24.10
CA SER A 78 -11.73 31.54 23.37
C SER A 78 -11.94 31.35 21.88
N GLN A 79 -11.49 32.32 21.09
CA GLN A 79 -11.51 32.22 19.64
C GLN A 79 -10.51 31.20 19.13
N LYS A 80 -10.93 30.43 18.13
CA LYS A 80 -10.09 29.50 17.38
C LYS A 80 -10.45 29.53 15.91
N THR A 81 -9.44 29.70 15.06
CA THR A 81 -9.59 29.54 13.62
C THR A 81 -9.52 28.05 13.25
N LEU A 82 -10.56 27.56 12.61
CA LEU A 82 -10.66 26.23 12.02
C LEU A 82 -10.51 26.31 10.50
N HIS A 83 -9.57 25.53 9.96
CA HIS A 83 -9.41 25.34 8.52
C HIS A 83 -10.35 24.22 8.05
N THR A 84 -11.27 24.53 7.14
CA THR A 84 -12.26 23.57 6.58
C THR A 84 -12.16 23.46 5.07
N SER A 85 -12.85 22.49 4.46
CA SER A 85 -12.93 22.35 2.99
C SER A 85 -13.63 23.53 2.30
N TYR A 86 -14.35 24.36 3.05
CA TYR A 86 -15.03 25.55 2.56
C TYR A 86 -14.25 26.84 2.82
N GLY A 87 -13.03 26.72 3.36
CA GLY A 87 -12.14 27.81 3.77
C GLY A 87 -12.05 27.97 5.29
N ASP A 88 -11.33 29.01 5.71
CA ASP A 88 -11.13 29.33 7.13
C ASP A 88 -12.41 29.84 7.78
N MET A 89 -12.63 29.42 9.02
CA MET A 89 -13.81 29.71 9.83
C MET A 89 -13.38 29.98 11.27
N GLU A 90 -13.86 31.08 11.85
CA GLU A 90 -13.66 31.35 13.27
C GLU A 90 -14.77 30.71 14.09
N ILE A 91 -14.39 30.07 15.20
CA ILE A 91 -15.31 29.53 16.20
C ILE A 91 -14.96 30.00 17.60
N ASP A 92 -15.98 30.20 18.42
CA ASP A 92 -15.86 30.49 19.84
C ASP A 92 -15.95 29.19 20.67
N ILE A 93 -14.83 28.78 21.28
CA ILE A 93 -14.78 27.59 22.13
C ILE A 93 -15.10 27.97 23.57
N PRO A 94 -16.12 27.37 24.21
CA PRO A 94 -16.46 27.67 25.59
C PRO A 94 -15.39 27.14 26.55
N ARG A 95 -15.19 27.84 27.67
CA ARG A 95 -14.16 27.55 28.65
C ARG A 95 -14.76 27.42 30.04
N ASP A 96 -14.13 26.57 30.85
CA ASP A 96 -14.32 26.52 32.28
C ASP A 96 -13.26 27.34 33.03
N ARG A 97 -13.48 27.58 34.31
CA ARG A 97 -12.65 28.44 35.15
C ARG A 97 -11.38 27.73 35.61
N LYS A 98 -11.45 26.41 35.81
CA LYS A 98 -10.30 25.60 36.23
C LYS A 98 -9.43 25.17 35.04
N GLY A 99 -9.96 25.16 33.83
CA GLY A 99 -9.25 24.72 32.62
C GLY A 99 -9.31 23.21 32.41
N ASP A 100 -10.16 22.52 33.16
CA ASP A 100 -10.30 21.06 33.19
C ASP A 100 -11.11 20.55 31.99
N PHE A 101 -11.90 21.42 31.33
CA PHE A 101 -12.74 21.03 30.19
C PHE A 101 -11.88 20.57 29.00
N GLU A 102 -12.07 19.33 28.53
CA GLU A 102 -11.44 18.78 27.34
C GLU A 102 -12.47 18.48 26.23
N PRO A 103 -12.72 19.43 25.32
CA PRO A 103 -13.73 19.25 24.28
C PRO A 103 -13.42 18.08 23.35
N GLN A 104 -14.45 17.31 22.99
CA GLN A 104 -14.33 16.11 22.15
C GLN A 104 -14.64 16.41 20.69
N VAL A 105 -15.67 17.24 20.40
CA VAL A 105 -16.03 17.66 19.04
C VAL A 105 -14.87 18.40 18.36
N VAL A 106 -14.23 19.34 19.06
CA VAL A 106 -13.03 20.06 18.58
C VAL A 106 -11.96 20.02 19.66
N LYS A 107 -11.01 19.09 19.55
CA LYS A 107 -9.97 18.89 20.57
C LYS A 107 -9.11 20.14 20.76
N LYS A 108 -8.54 20.30 21.97
CA LYS A 108 -7.53 21.33 22.24
C LYS A 108 -6.40 21.22 21.19
N TYR A 109 -5.98 22.36 20.63
CA TYR A 109 -4.97 22.47 19.55
C TYR A 109 -5.36 21.90 18.16
N GLN A 110 -6.56 21.31 17.99
CA GLN A 110 -7.03 20.86 16.68
C GLN A 110 -7.57 22.02 15.83
N ASN A 111 -6.75 22.60 14.95
CA ASN A 111 -7.13 23.79 14.16
C ASN A 111 -7.74 23.44 12.79
N SER A 112 -8.14 22.20 12.56
CA SER A 112 -8.79 21.82 11.30
C SER A 112 -9.74 20.64 11.48
N ILE A 113 -10.86 20.69 10.75
CA ILE A 113 -11.82 19.58 10.62
C ILE A 113 -11.29 18.63 9.54
N MET A 114 -10.07 18.15 9.80
CA MET A 114 -9.07 17.81 8.79
C MET A 114 -9.12 16.36 8.32
N GLN A 115 -9.98 15.51 8.89
CA GLN A 115 -9.87 14.07 8.67
C GLN A 115 -10.06 13.72 7.18
N ASP A 116 -11.03 14.35 6.50
CA ASP A 116 -11.21 14.21 5.05
C ASP A 116 -10.02 14.78 4.25
N MET A 117 -9.40 15.86 4.72
CA MET A 117 -8.24 16.47 4.05
C MET A 117 -6.95 15.65 4.22
N GLU A 118 -6.69 15.11 5.41
CA GLU A 118 -5.54 14.24 5.66
C GLU A 118 -5.65 12.98 4.82
N GLU A 119 -6.84 12.38 4.72
CA GLU A 119 -7.09 11.24 3.84
C GLU A 119 -6.86 11.59 2.36
N LYS A 120 -7.30 12.78 1.91
CA LYS A 120 -7.03 13.28 0.56
C LYS A 120 -5.53 13.48 0.31
N ILE A 121 -4.80 14.07 1.26
CA ILE A 121 -3.35 14.25 1.18
C ILE A 121 -2.64 12.90 1.10
N ILE A 122 -3.02 11.94 1.94
CA ILE A 122 -2.48 10.58 1.92
C ILE A 122 -2.79 9.90 0.58
N SER A 123 -4.01 10.06 0.06
CA SER A 123 -4.42 9.52 -1.23
C SER A 123 -3.61 10.11 -2.38
N MET A 124 -3.42 11.44 -2.43
CA MET A 124 -2.58 12.10 -3.44
C MET A 124 -1.13 11.63 -3.38
N TYR A 125 -0.59 11.50 -2.17
CA TYR A 125 0.75 10.96 -1.96
C TYR A 125 0.86 9.51 -2.44
N ALA A 126 -0.16 8.68 -2.16
CA ALA A 126 -0.27 7.30 -2.63
C ALA A 126 -0.35 7.19 -4.17
N LYS A 127 -0.90 8.20 -4.85
CA LYS A 127 -0.95 8.28 -6.31
C LYS A 127 0.35 8.75 -6.96
N GLY A 128 1.35 9.12 -6.16
CA GLY A 128 2.68 9.48 -6.66
C GLY A 128 2.94 10.98 -6.75
N MET A 129 2.04 11.82 -6.25
CA MET A 129 2.27 13.26 -6.21
C MET A 129 3.44 13.59 -5.28
N THR A 130 4.24 14.59 -5.66
CA THR A 130 5.26 15.14 -4.77
C THR A 130 4.61 16.00 -3.69
N THR A 131 5.33 16.30 -2.61
CA THR A 131 4.79 17.17 -1.55
C THR A 131 4.47 18.57 -2.11
N ALA A 132 5.33 19.08 -2.99
CA ALA A 132 5.12 20.36 -3.67
C ALA A 132 3.91 20.34 -4.61
N ASP A 133 3.68 19.24 -5.35
CA ASP A 133 2.47 19.09 -6.18
C ASP A 133 1.20 19.09 -5.31
N ILE A 134 1.27 18.45 -4.13
CA ILE A 134 0.15 18.42 -3.18
C ILE A 134 -0.08 19.81 -2.62
N GLU A 135 0.96 20.55 -2.22
CA GLU A 135 0.85 21.94 -1.78
C GLU A 135 0.18 22.82 -2.84
N SER A 136 0.64 22.76 -4.09
CA SER A 136 0.05 23.51 -5.20
C SER A 136 -1.42 23.16 -5.40
N TYR A 137 -1.75 21.86 -5.40
CA TYR A 137 -3.11 21.38 -5.59
C TYR A 137 -4.06 21.80 -4.46
N MET A 138 -3.57 21.80 -3.22
CA MET A 138 -4.36 22.23 -2.06
C MET A 138 -4.60 23.74 -2.07
N ARG A 139 -3.62 24.54 -2.50
CA ARG A 139 -3.79 25.98 -2.69
C ARG A 139 -4.78 26.28 -3.82
N GLU A 140 -4.66 25.61 -4.96
CA GLU A 140 -5.51 25.89 -6.13
C GLU A 140 -6.99 25.54 -5.94
N LEU A 141 -7.30 24.42 -5.28
CA LEU A 141 -8.69 23.96 -5.15
C LEU A 141 -9.37 24.40 -3.86
N TYR A 142 -8.62 24.56 -2.78
CA TYR A 142 -9.17 24.82 -1.45
C TYR A 142 -8.73 26.17 -0.86
N ASP A 143 -7.84 26.91 -1.54
CA ASP A 143 -7.22 28.15 -1.03
C ASP A 143 -6.50 27.93 0.31
N LEU A 144 -5.95 26.73 0.49
CA LEU A 144 -5.29 26.32 1.73
C LEU A 144 -3.77 26.28 1.54
N GLU A 145 -3.07 27.09 2.34
CA GLU A 145 -1.61 27.08 2.40
C GLU A 145 -1.12 25.95 3.31
N ILE A 146 -0.78 24.81 2.71
CA ILE A 146 -0.21 23.66 3.42
C ILE A 146 1.24 23.50 3.01
N SER A 147 2.16 23.73 3.95
CA SER A 147 3.59 23.52 3.69
C SER A 147 3.94 22.05 3.42
N ASP A 148 4.99 21.84 2.63
CA ASP A 148 5.65 20.53 2.45
C ASP A 148 5.92 19.77 3.77
N SER A 149 6.31 20.50 4.83
CA SER A 149 6.54 19.94 6.16
C SER A 149 5.25 19.44 6.82
N THR A 150 4.12 20.10 6.56
CA THR A 150 2.80 19.68 7.05
C THR A 150 2.32 18.44 6.30
N VAL A 151 2.48 18.38 4.97
CA VAL A 151 2.23 17.16 4.18
C VAL A 151 3.07 15.99 4.68
N SER A 152 4.35 16.22 4.98
CA SER A 152 5.23 15.19 5.53
C SER A 152 4.74 14.67 6.88
N ARG A 153 4.41 15.57 7.82
CA ARG A 153 3.85 15.20 9.14
C ARG A 153 2.55 14.40 9.03
N ILE A 154 1.65 14.80 8.13
CA ILE A 154 0.38 14.07 7.90
C ILE A 154 0.67 12.66 7.39
N THR A 155 1.54 12.54 6.39
CA THR A 155 1.88 11.23 5.82
C THR A 155 2.68 10.35 6.78
N ASP A 156 3.47 10.92 7.69
CA ASP A 156 4.22 10.17 8.72
C ASP A 156 3.31 9.43 9.71
N LYS A 157 2.04 9.88 9.86
CA LYS A 157 1.04 9.17 10.67
C LYS A 157 0.78 7.73 10.21
N ILE A 158 1.15 7.39 8.97
CA ILE A 158 1.01 6.02 8.44
C ILE A 158 2.11 5.07 8.92
N LEU A 159 3.25 5.57 9.41
CA LEU A 159 4.41 4.74 9.77
C LEU A 159 4.10 3.69 10.85
N PRO A 160 3.36 4.00 11.93
CA PRO A 160 2.93 2.98 12.89
C PRO A 160 2.07 1.88 12.23
N ILE A 161 1.17 2.26 11.33
CA ILE A 161 0.29 1.34 10.59
C ILE A 161 1.11 0.43 9.66
N VAL A 162 2.16 0.97 9.05
CA VAL A 162 3.10 0.18 8.22
C VAL A 162 3.78 -0.90 9.06
N LYS A 163 4.23 -0.55 10.28
CA LYS A 163 4.87 -1.51 11.19
C LYS A 163 3.91 -2.59 11.65
N GLU A 164 2.69 -2.20 12.06
CA GLU A 164 1.63 -3.13 12.42
C GLU A 164 1.31 -4.09 11.25
N TRP A 165 1.22 -3.58 10.03
CA TRP A 165 1.04 -4.39 8.84
C TRP A 165 2.22 -5.33 8.55
N GLN A 166 3.46 -4.92 8.82
CA GLN A 166 4.64 -5.78 8.67
C GLN A 166 4.66 -6.92 9.70
N GLU A 167 4.02 -6.74 10.85
CA GLU A 167 3.95 -7.70 11.96
C GLU A 167 2.66 -8.52 11.98
N ARG A 168 1.69 -8.20 11.11
CA ARG A 168 0.38 -8.89 11.09
C ARG A 168 0.51 -10.40 10.94
N PRO A 169 -0.38 -11.19 11.56
CA PRO A 169 -0.42 -12.63 11.36
C PRO A 169 -0.68 -12.98 9.89
N LEU A 170 -0.11 -14.10 9.44
CA LEU A 170 -0.24 -14.64 8.09
C LEU A 170 -0.91 -16.01 8.15
N GLU A 171 -1.50 -16.43 7.03
CA GLU A 171 -2.00 -17.80 6.85
C GLU A 171 -0.89 -18.85 7.04
N SER A 172 -1.28 -20.06 7.46
CA SER A 172 -0.34 -21.15 7.74
C SER A 172 0.34 -21.68 6.48
N VAL A 173 -0.39 -21.76 5.37
CA VAL A 173 0.09 -22.36 4.12
C VAL A 173 -0.09 -21.43 2.93
N TYR A 174 0.98 -21.29 2.14
CA TYR A 174 0.95 -20.62 0.85
C TYR A 174 1.31 -21.59 -0.27
N ALA A 175 0.46 -21.63 -1.31
CA ALA A 175 0.68 -22.44 -2.50
C ALA A 175 1.91 -21.98 -3.29
N VAL A 176 2.02 -20.67 -3.52
CA VAL A 176 3.17 -20.09 -4.23
C VAL A 176 3.56 -18.77 -3.58
N VAL A 177 4.85 -18.58 -3.30
CA VAL A 177 5.40 -17.29 -2.84
C VAL A 177 6.41 -16.77 -3.86
N PHE A 178 6.13 -15.60 -4.42
CA PHE A 178 7.04 -14.87 -5.29
C PHE A 178 7.88 -13.90 -4.45
N MET A 179 9.21 -13.98 -4.60
CA MET A 179 10.15 -13.12 -3.90
C MET A 179 11.05 -12.41 -4.91
N ASP A 180 11.03 -11.08 -4.88
CA ASP A 180 11.79 -10.23 -5.80
C ASP A 180 12.30 -8.99 -5.08
N ALA A 181 13.36 -8.38 -5.63
CA ALA A 181 13.96 -7.16 -5.14
C ALA A 181 13.95 -6.06 -6.20
N ILE A 182 13.40 -4.89 -5.86
CA ILE A 182 13.45 -3.70 -6.72
C ILE A 182 14.33 -2.63 -6.11
N HIS A 183 15.06 -1.91 -6.95
CA HIS A 183 16.03 -0.93 -6.49
C HIS A 183 15.52 0.50 -6.63
N PHE A 184 15.75 1.30 -5.59
CA PHE A 184 15.46 2.74 -5.54
C PHE A 184 16.67 3.52 -5.03
N HIS A 185 16.64 4.85 -5.20
CA HIS A 185 17.63 5.74 -4.63
C HIS A 185 17.07 6.42 -3.38
N ALA A 186 17.77 6.29 -2.25
CA ALA A 186 17.43 6.96 -1.01
C ALA A 186 18.67 7.67 -0.45
N ARG A 187 18.45 8.74 0.32
CA ARG A 187 19.51 9.40 1.07
C ARG A 187 19.75 8.65 2.37
N ASN A 188 21.02 8.35 2.64
CA ASN A 188 21.49 7.83 3.91
C ASN A 188 22.72 8.64 4.34
N GLU A 189 22.69 9.23 5.53
CA GLU A 189 23.80 10.03 6.08
C GLU A 189 24.35 11.09 5.09
N GLY A 190 23.44 11.74 4.34
CA GLY A 190 23.79 12.77 3.36
C GLY A 190 24.25 12.25 1.99
N GLN A 191 24.43 10.94 1.81
CA GLN A 191 24.79 10.34 0.51
C GLN A 191 23.60 9.67 -0.16
N ILE A 192 23.54 9.75 -1.50
CA ILE A 192 22.53 9.04 -2.29
C ILE A 192 23.02 7.61 -2.51
N VAL A 193 22.33 6.66 -1.89
CA VAL A 193 22.64 5.23 -1.97
C VAL A 193 21.53 4.48 -2.69
N LYS A 194 21.91 3.42 -3.39
CA LYS A 194 20.94 2.50 -3.99
C LYS A 194 20.45 1.55 -2.90
N ARG A 195 19.15 1.50 -2.68
CA ARG A 195 18.48 0.60 -1.72
C ARG A 195 17.76 -0.51 -2.46
N ALA A 196 17.83 -1.73 -1.92
CA ALA A 196 17.05 -2.86 -2.39
C ALA A 196 15.78 -2.97 -1.55
N VAL A 197 14.63 -2.97 -2.21
CA VAL A 197 13.33 -3.21 -1.59
C VAL A 197 12.91 -4.62 -1.92
N TYR A 198 12.84 -5.43 -0.88
CA TYR A 198 12.48 -6.84 -0.90
C TYR A 198 10.97 -6.96 -0.79
N ILE A 199 10.36 -7.73 -1.69
CA ILE A 199 8.92 -7.87 -1.80
C ILE A 199 8.60 -9.37 -1.84
N ALA A 200 7.73 -9.81 -0.93
CA ALA A 200 7.18 -11.17 -0.94
C ALA A 200 5.67 -11.10 -1.23
N ILE A 201 5.22 -11.80 -2.26
CA ILE A 201 3.80 -11.92 -2.64
C ILE A 201 3.41 -13.40 -2.61
N GLY A 202 2.44 -13.74 -1.78
CA GLY A 202 1.91 -15.10 -1.63
C GLY A 202 0.60 -15.28 -2.39
N ILE A 203 0.34 -16.52 -2.77
CA ILE A 203 -0.98 -17.02 -3.17
C ILE A 203 -1.37 -18.06 -2.14
N ASP A 204 -2.47 -17.81 -1.42
CA ASP A 204 -3.01 -18.73 -0.41
C ASP A 204 -3.67 -19.96 -1.05
N MET A 205 -4.16 -20.89 -0.23
CA MET A 205 -4.84 -22.10 -0.70
C MET A 205 -6.23 -21.79 -1.31
N GLU A 206 -6.80 -20.61 -1.07
CA GLU A 206 -8.03 -20.14 -1.73
C GLU A 206 -7.75 -19.42 -3.07
N GLY A 207 -6.49 -19.26 -3.46
CA GLY A 207 -6.09 -18.64 -4.72
C GLY A 207 -6.16 -17.11 -4.71
N ARG A 208 -6.20 -16.50 -3.51
CA ARG A 208 -6.12 -15.06 -3.31
C ARG A 208 -4.65 -14.65 -3.21
N LYS A 209 -4.34 -13.50 -3.79
CA LYS A 209 -3.01 -12.90 -3.74
C LYS A 209 -2.91 -12.00 -2.53
N ASP A 210 -1.79 -12.08 -1.82
CA ASP A 210 -1.48 -11.15 -0.73
C ASP A 210 -0.01 -10.74 -0.75
N VAL A 211 0.27 -9.48 -0.37
CA VAL A 211 1.63 -9.01 -0.15
C VAL A 211 2.02 -9.37 1.28
N LEU A 212 2.87 -10.38 1.42
CA LEU A 212 3.27 -10.92 2.73
C LEU A 212 4.19 -9.94 3.48
N GLY A 213 5.02 -9.21 2.74
CA GLY A 213 5.90 -8.21 3.33
C GLY A 213 6.66 -7.38 2.31
N MET A 214 7.07 -6.20 2.74
CA MET A 214 7.95 -5.28 2.02
C MET A 214 9.01 -4.74 2.97
N TYR A 215 10.28 -4.85 2.59
CA TYR A 215 11.41 -4.50 3.47
C TYR A 215 12.45 -3.71 2.69
N VAL A 216 12.97 -2.63 3.30
CA VAL A 216 14.07 -1.85 2.73
C VAL A 216 15.38 -2.37 3.31
N GLY A 217 16.28 -2.82 2.44
CA GLY A 217 17.63 -3.25 2.82
C GLY A 217 18.71 -2.47 2.07
N GLN A 218 19.92 -2.51 2.61
CA GLN A 218 21.05 -1.77 2.04
C GLN A 218 21.48 -2.31 0.67
N ASN A 219 21.71 -3.63 0.60
CA ASN A 219 22.08 -4.36 -0.61
C ASN A 219 21.24 -5.64 -0.69
N GLU A 220 21.08 -6.18 -1.90
CA GLU A 220 20.47 -7.48 -2.13
C GLU A 220 21.36 -8.61 -1.58
N SER A 221 20.88 -9.39 -0.61
CA SER A 221 21.66 -10.47 0.01
C SER A 221 20.80 -11.62 0.50
N ALA A 222 21.31 -12.84 0.36
CA ALA A 222 20.67 -14.06 0.88
C ALA A 222 20.48 -14.01 2.41
N LYS A 223 21.42 -13.39 3.14
CA LYS A 223 21.31 -13.22 4.60
C LYS A 223 20.10 -12.36 5.00
N PHE A 224 19.81 -11.31 4.24
CA PHE A 224 18.65 -10.47 4.51
C PHE A 224 17.34 -11.21 4.18
N TRP A 225 17.31 -11.95 3.06
CA TRP A 225 16.18 -12.84 2.76
C TRP A 225 15.94 -13.88 3.84
N LEU A 226 17.00 -14.46 4.42
CA LEU A 226 16.88 -15.38 5.55
C LEU A 226 16.17 -14.72 6.74
N SER A 227 16.47 -13.46 7.04
CA SER A 227 15.77 -12.73 8.11
C SER A 227 14.29 -12.49 7.78
N ILE A 228 13.97 -12.19 6.51
CA ILE A 228 12.59 -12.02 6.05
C ILE A 228 11.82 -13.35 6.17
N LEU A 229 12.41 -14.46 5.72
CA LEU A 229 11.80 -15.79 5.78
C LEU A 229 11.51 -16.22 7.23
N ASN A 230 12.46 -15.98 8.15
CA ASN A 230 12.22 -16.19 9.58
C ASN A 230 11.10 -15.29 10.12
N GLY A 231 11.03 -14.05 9.65
CA GLY A 231 9.92 -13.13 9.97
C GLY A 231 8.56 -13.67 9.49
N LEU A 232 8.48 -14.22 8.28
CA LEU A 232 7.25 -14.86 7.78
C LEU A 232 6.85 -16.05 8.65
N LYS A 233 7.82 -16.90 9.01
CA LYS A 233 7.59 -18.05 9.90
C LYS A 233 7.07 -17.63 11.27
N ASN A 234 7.69 -16.61 11.88
CA ASN A 234 7.26 -16.07 13.18
C ASN A 234 5.87 -15.44 13.14
N ARG A 235 5.39 -15.02 11.97
CA ARG A 235 4.06 -14.46 11.76
C ARG A 235 2.98 -15.51 11.48
N GLY A 236 3.33 -16.80 11.49
CA GLY A 236 2.37 -17.90 11.38
C GLY A 236 2.52 -18.76 10.13
N VAL A 237 3.44 -18.44 9.21
CA VAL A 237 3.66 -19.30 8.02
C VAL A 237 4.37 -20.59 8.44
N GLU A 238 3.65 -21.70 8.35
CA GLU A 238 4.17 -23.03 8.66
C GLU A 238 4.78 -23.67 7.41
N ASP A 239 4.13 -23.49 6.25
CA ASP A 239 4.60 -24.11 5.02
C ASP A 239 4.43 -23.26 3.75
N ILE A 240 5.37 -23.42 2.82
CA ILE A 240 5.36 -22.84 1.48
C ILE A 240 5.57 -23.98 0.49
N LEU A 241 4.58 -24.25 -0.37
CA LEU A 241 4.69 -25.37 -1.32
C LEU A 241 5.75 -25.06 -2.39
N ILE A 242 5.63 -23.88 -3.03
CA ILE A 242 6.53 -23.45 -4.10
C ILE A 242 7.04 -22.02 -3.85
N ALA A 243 8.35 -21.82 -3.93
CA ALA A 243 8.97 -20.50 -3.88
C ALA A 243 9.52 -20.10 -5.25
N CYS A 244 9.01 -19.01 -5.82
CA CYS A 244 9.47 -18.44 -7.09
C CYS A 244 10.41 -17.26 -6.82
N VAL A 245 11.70 -17.43 -7.15
CA VAL A 245 12.75 -16.48 -6.75
C VAL A 245 13.66 -16.08 -7.89
N ASP A 246 14.36 -14.95 -7.75
CA ASP A 246 15.50 -14.64 -8.62
C ASP A 246 16.70 -15.56 -8.31
N GLY A 247 17.60 -15.73 -9.27
CA GLY A 247 18.83 -16.52 -9.19
C GLY A 247 19.92 -15.89 -8.32
N LEU A 248 19.55 -15.27 -7.20
CA LEU A 248 20.50 -14.71 -6.24
C LEU A 248 21.29 -15.83 -5.56
N THR A 249 22.62 -15.72 -5.58
CA THR A 249 23.52 -16.71 -4.96
C THR A 249 23.22 -16.85 -3.46
N GLY A 250 23.05 -18.08 -3.00
CA GLY A 250 22.77 -18.38 -1.59
C GLY A 250 21.29 -18.27 -1.19
N PHE A 251 20.42 -17.78 -2.09
CA PHE A 251 19.00 -17.62 -1.77
C PHE A 251 18.25 -18.96 -1.66
N PRO A 252 18.48 -19.95 -2.55
CA PRO A 252 17.85 -21.26 -2.38
C PRO A 252 18.18 -21.91 -1.03
N GLN A 253 19.44 -21.83 -0.60
CA GLN A 253 19.89 -22.36 0.69
C GLN A 253 19.24 -21.63 1.88
N ALA A 254 18.94 -20.33 1.74
CA ALA A 254 18.23 -19.58 2.77
C ALA A 254 16.76 -20.01 2.88
N ILE A 255 16.12 -20.38 1.77
CA ILE A 255 14.76 -20.93 1.75
C ILE A 255 14.76 -22.30 2.42
N GLU A 256 15.63 -23.21 1.98
CA GLU A 256 15.77 -24.56 2.51
C GLU A 256 16.04 -24.57 4.03
N ALA A 257 16.78 -23.58 4.54
CA ALA A 257 17.06 -23.45 5.96
C ALA A 257 15.82 -23.14 6.83
N VAL A 258 14.82 -22.46 6.28
CA VAL A 258 13.61 -22.04 7.02
C VAL A 258 12.42 -22.94 6.69
N PHE A 259 12.27 -23.27 5.42
CA PHE A 259 11.22 -24.10 4.83
C PHE A 259 11.86 -25.23 3.98
N PRO A 260 12.31 -26.32 4.63
CA PRO A 260 13.12 -27.36 3.97
C PRO A 260 12.36 -28.19 2.94
N GLN A 261 11.02 -28.21 2.99
CA GLN A 261 10.18 -28.96 2.06
C GLN A 261 9.72 -28.11 0.86
N THR A 262 10.03 -26.81 0.84
CA THR A 262 9.62 -25.92 -0.25
C THR A 262 10.32 -26.27 -1.55
N GLU A 263 9.53 -26.42 -2.62
CA GLU A 263 10.09 -26.55 -3.96
C GLU A 263 10.49 -25.18 -4.51
N ILE A 264 11.73 -25.06 -4.99
CA ILE A 264 12.27 -23.78 -5.44
C ILE A 264 12.22 -23.72 -6.96
N GLN A 265 11.57 -22.69 -7.47
CA GLN A 265 11.61 -22.32 -8.87
C GLN A 265 12.43 -21.02 -9.03
N GLN A 266 13.49 -21.07 -9.83
CA GLN A 266 14.14 -19.87 -10.31
C GLN A 266 13.37 -19.23 -11.46
N CYS A 267 13.25 -17.90 -11.41
CA CYS A 267 12.50 -17.14 -12.37
C CYS A 267 13.16 -17.15 -13.75
N ILE A 268 12.50 -17.80 -14.72
CA ILE A 268 12.96 -17.89 -16.12
C ILE A 268 13.16 -16.50 -16.74
N ILE A 269 12.28 -15.54 -16.46
CA ILE A 269 12.40 -14.18 -17.01
C ILE A 269 13.67 -13.47 -16.51
N HIS A 270 14.04 -13.64 -15.24
CA HIS A 270 15.29 -13.10 -14.70
C HIS A 270 16.50 -13.80 -15.31
N GLN A 271 16.45 -15.13 -15.47
CA GLN A 271 17.49 -15.89 -16.17
C GLN A 271 17.67 -15.41 -17.63
N ILE A 272 16.56 -15.17 -18.35
CA ILE A 272 16.57 -14.59 -19.71
C ILE A 272 17.18 -13.18 -19.70
N ARG A 273 16.77 -12.30 -18.77
CA ARG A 273 17.33 -10.95 -18.64
C ARG A 273 18.83 -10.97 -18.35
N ASN A 274 19.29 -11.86 -17.48
CA ASN A 274 20.71 -12.04 -17.18
C ASN A 274 21.47 -12.54 -18.40
N THR A 275 20.89 -13.46 -19.17
CA THR A 275 21.46 -13.96 -20.43
C THR A 275 21.65 -12.83 -21.45
N MET A 276 20.62 -12.00 -21.66
CA MET A 276 20.65 -10.91 -22.64
C MET A 276 21.74 -9.85 -22.37
N LYS A 277 22.23 -9.71 -21.13
CA LYS A 277 23.31 -8.76 -20.79
C LYS A 277 24.63 -9.06 -21.50
N PHE A 278 24.86 -10.33 -21.89
CA PHE A 278 26.10 -10.77 -22.54
C PHE A 278 26.02 -10.77 -24.07
N VAL A 279 24.82 -10.61 -24.63
CA VAL A 279 24.53 -10.83 -26.05
C VAL A 279 24.43 -9.49 -26.76
N SER A 280 24.92 -9.42 -28.00
CA SER A 280 24.80 -8.20 -28.80
C SER A 280 23.35 -7.94 -29.20
N TYR A 281 22.94 -6.68 -29.29
CA TYR A 281 21.55 -6.32 -29.62
C TYR A 281 21.01 -6.98 -30.91
N LYS A 282 21.87 -7.12 -31.93
CA LYS A 282 21.51 -7.75 -33.21
C LYS A 282 21.18 -9.24 -33.08
N GLU A 283 21.74 -9.92 -32.08
CA GLU A 283 21.61 -11.36 -31.86
C GLU A 283 20.57 -11.72 -30.80
N ILE A 284 20.03 -10.74 -30.05
CA ILE A 284 18.99 -11.00 -29.04
C ILE A 284 17.78 -11.69 -29.67
N LYS A 285 17.30 -11.23 -30.84
CA LYS A 285 16.12 -11.81 -31.49
C LYS A 285 16.29 -13.30 -31.86
N PRO A 286 17.34 -13.71 -32.60
CA PRO A 286 17.56 -15.13 -32.90
C PRO A 286 17.83 -15.96 -31.63
N LEU A 287 18.60 -15.43 -30.68
CA LEU A 287 18.87 -16.09 -29.41
C LEU A 287 17.59 -16.36 -28.60
N MET A 288 16.68 -15.39 -28.55
CA MET A 288 15.38 -15.55 -27.89
C MET A 288 14.48 -16.57 -28.57
N ALA A 289 14.59 -16.74 -29.89
CA ALA A 289 13.85 -17.77 -30.61
C ALA A 289 14.34 -19.18 -30.24
N ASP A 290 15.66 -19.37 -30.11
CA ASP A 290 16.24 -20.64 -29.65
C ASP A 290 15.92 -20.89 -28.17
N LEU A 291 16.10 -19.91 -27.29
CA LEU A 291 15.77 -20.01 -25.86
C LEU A 291 14.29 -20.33 -25.62
N LYS A 292 13.39 -19.83 -26.47
CA LYS A 292 11.96 -20.15 -26.38
C LYS A 292 11.70 -21.64 -26.53
N ARG A 293 12.49 -22.37 -27.32
CA ARG A 293 12.35 -23.82 -27.44
C ARG A 293 12.70 -24.54 -26.13
N VAL A 294 13.62 -23.98 -25.34
CA VAL A 294 14.01 -24.50 -24.03
C VAL A 294 12.87 -24.33 -23.01
N TYR A 295 12.47 -23.09 -22.73
CA TYR A 295 11.51 -22.83 -21.63
C TYR A 295 10.04 -23.05 -22.01
N ALA A 296 9.70 -23.23 -23.28
CA ALA A 296 8.36 -23.56 -23.74
C ALA A 296 8.22 -25.03 -24.17
N ALA A 297 9.23 -25.86 -23.88
CA ALA A 297 9.19 -27.29 -24.14
C ALA A 297 8.03 -27.96 -23.38
N PRO A 298 7.48 -29.07 -23.89
CA PRO A 298 6.41 -29.81 -23.21
C PRO A 298 6.92 -30.64 -22.01
N THR A 299 8.15 -31.15 -22.09
CA THR A 299 8.76 -31.98 -21.04
C THR A 299 10.20 -31.55 -20.77
N GLU A 300 10.73 -31.96 -19.62
CA GLU A 300 12.10 -31.63 -19.21
C GLU A 300 13.15 -32.24 -20.14
N GLU A 301 12.90 -33.45 -20.67
CA GLU A 301 13.83 -34.14 -21.57
C GLU A 301 13.97 -33.38 -22.89
N VAL A 302 12.86 -32.87 -23.43
CA VAL A 302 12.88 -32.04 -24.63
C VAL A 302 13.57 -30.70 -24.34
N ALA A 303 13.31 -30.12 -23.17
CA ALA A 303 13.94 -28.87 -22.76
C ALA A 303 15.47 -29.00 -22.63
N LEU A 304 15.96 -30.12 -22.09
CA LEU A 304 17.38 -30.45 -21.99
C LEU A 304 18.03 -30.62 -23.36
N ALA A 305 17.39 -31.36 -24.28
CA ALA A 305 17.89 -31.53 -25.65
C ALA A 305 17.98 -30.20 -26.41
N GLU A 306 16.99 -29.32 -26.22
CA GLU A 306 17.01 -27.97 -26.77
C GLU A 306 18.07 -27.08 -26.10
N LEU A 307 18.34 -27.28 -24.81
CA LEU A 307 19.40 -26.56 -24.10
C LEU A 307 20.79 -26.98 -24.59
N ASP A 308 21.00 -28.26 -24.90
CA ASP A 308 22.25 -28.73 -25.50
C ASP A 308 22.43 -28.19 -26.93
N SER A 309 21.36 -28.20 -27.73
CA SER A 309 21.35 -27.57 -29.06
C SER A 309 21.65 -26.05 -28.98
N PHE A 310 21.16 -25.39 -27.92
CA PHE A 310 21.45 -23.99 -27.64
C PHE A 310 22.92 -23.77 -27.26
N ASP A 311 23.49 -24.65 -26.43
CA ASP A 311 24.89 -24.63 -26.02
C ASP A 311 25.82 -24.75 -27.24
N GLU A 312 25.59 -25.75 -28.10
CA GLU A 312 26.38 -25.97 -29.32
C GLU A 312 26.41 -24.73 -30.23
N LYS A 313 25.26 -24.07 -30.39
CA LYS A 313 25.13 -22.92 -31.29
C LYS A 313 25.77 -21.64 -30.73
N TRP A 314 25.62 -21.38 -29.44
CA TRP A 314 25.93 -20.06 -28.87
C TRP A 314 27.20 -20.01 -28.02
N SER A 315 27.65 -21.13 -27.44
CA SER A 315 28.76 -21.11 -26.49
C SER A 315 30.12 -20.79 -27.10
N GLY A 316 30.29 -21.01 -28.41
CA GLY A 316 31.50 -20.57 -29.12
C GLY A 316 31.71 -19.05 -29.06
N LYS A 317 30.62 -18.27 -29.06
CA LYS A 317 30.67 -16.80 -29.02
C LYS A 317 30.36 -16.23 -27.64
N TYR A 318 29.47 -16.88 -26.90
CA TYR A 318 28.95 -16.44 -25.61
C TYR A 318 29.08 -17.53 -24.56
N PRO A 319 30.29 -17.91 -24.12
CA PRO A 319 30.51 -19.11 -23.30
C PRO A 319 29.79 -19.09 -21.94
N LYS A 320 29.43 -17.91 -21.42
CA LYS A 320 28.77 -17.79 -20.11
C LYS A 320 27.28 -18.11 -20.15
N ILE A 321 26.61 -18.03 -21.30
CA ILE A 321 25.15 -18.08 -21.33
C ILE A 321 24.65 -19.50 -21.09
N ALA A 322 25.13 -20.49 -21.85
CA ALA A 322 24.67 -21.87 -21.69
C ALA A 322 25.11 -22.44 -20.33
N LYS A 323 26.35 -22.12 -19.91
CA LYS A 323 26.84 -22.48 -18.58
C LYS A 323 25.91 -22.00 -17.46
N SER A 324 25.48 -20.73 -17.50
CA SER A 324 24.57 -20.20 -16.48
C SER A 324 23.22 -20.92 -16.44
N TRP A 325 22.69 -21.37 -17.58
CA TRP A 325 21.45 -22.16 -17.61
C TRP A 325 21.66 -23.57 -17.07
N LYS A 326 22.77 -24.22 -17.43
CA LYS A 326 23.13 -25.56 -16.94
C LYS A 326 23.38 -25.57 -15.44
N ASP A 327 24.14 -24.60 -14.91
CA ASP A 327 24.45 -24.47 -13.48
C ASP A 327 23.17 -24.27 -12.64
N ASN A 328 22.17 -23.59 -13.21
CA ASN A 328 20.90 -23.27 -12.55
C ASN A 328 19.76 -24.24 -12.89
N TRP A 329 20.00 -25.27 -13.72
CA TRP A 329 18.94 -26.05 -14.37
C TRP A 329 17.99 -26.69 -13.37
N ALA A 330 18.52 -27.28 -12.29
CA ALA A 330 17.74 -27.97 -11.27
C ALA A 330 16.62 -27.11 -10.67
N ASN A 331 16.85 -25.79 -10.51
CA ASN A 331 15.83 -24.86 -10.02
C ASN A 331 15.05 -24.18 -11.16
N LEU A 332 15.60 -24.14 -12.38
CA LEU A 332 14.90 -23.60 -13.54
C LEU A 332 13.87 -24.57 -14.10
N SER A 333 14.06 -25.89 -13.94
CA SER A 333 13.20 -26.94 -14.47
C SER A 333 12.11 -27.42 -13.51
N THR A 334 12.08 -26.95 -12.26
CA THR A 334 11.12 -27.40 -11.23
C THR A 334 9.67 -27.38 -11.71
N TYR A 335 9.27 -26.37 -12.50
CA TYR A 335 7.93 -26.29 -13.04
C TYR A 335 7.53 -27.48 -13.93
N PHE A 336 8.47 -28.19 -14.57
CA PHE A 336 8.17 -29.36 -15.41
C PHE A 336 7.52 -30.50 -14.64
N LYS A 337 7.72 -30.60 -13.33
CA LYS A 337 7.05 -31.59 -12.48
C LYS A 337 5.52 -31.46 -12.51
N TYR A 338 5.02 -30.24 -12.69
CA TYR A 338 3.60 -29.95 -12.55
C TYR A 338 2.85 -29.96 -13.88
N PRO A 339 1.52 -30.15 -13.88
CA PRO A 339 0.68 -29.97 -15.07
C PRO A 339 0.65 -28.52 -15.55
N GLU A 340 0.19 -28.32 -16.79
CA GLU A 340 0.19 -27.00 -17.46
C GLU A 340 -0.48 -25.87 -16.64
N ALA A 341 -1.58 -26.17 -15.94
CA ALA A 341 -2.29 -25.16 -15.12
C ALA A 341 -1.39 -24.60 -14.01
N VAL A 342 -0.70 -25.47 -13.28
CA VAL A 342 0.24 -25.09 -12.21
C VAL A 342 1.52 -24.50 -12.81
N ARG A 343 2.02 -25.02 -13.93
CA ARG A 343 3.14 -24.40 -14.66
C ARG A 343 2.87 -22.93 -14.95
N ARG A 344 1.71 -22.62 -15.53
CA ARG A 344 1.29 -21.24 -15.83
C ARG A 344 1.22 -20.37 -14.58
N LEU A 345 0.92 -20.93 -13.41
CA LEU A 345 0.98 -20.18 -12.15
C LEU A 345 2.42 -19.82 -11.80
N ILE A 346 3.34 -20.78 -11.91
CA ILE A 346 4.75 -20.66 -11.51
C ILE A 346 5.55 -19.75 -12.45
N TYR A 347 5.55 -20.03 -13.76
CA TYR A 347 6.46 -19.36 -14.69
C TYR A 347 5.96 -17.97 -15.14
N THR A 348 4.67 -17.66 -14.99
CA THR A 348 4.17 -16.32 -15.35
C THR A 348 4.55 -15.33 -14.26
N THR A 349 5.62 -14.56 -14.49
CA THR A 349 6.06 -13.48 -13.58
C THR A 349 5.06 -12.34 -13.44
N ASN A 350 3.94 -12.40 -14.15
CA ASN A 350 2.89 -11.39 -14.20
C ASN A 350 2.46 -10.89 -12.82
N THR A 351 2.41 -11.76 -11.81
CA THR A 351 2.01 -11.37 -10.45
C THR A 351 2.99 -10.36 -9.85
N ILE A 352 4.26 -10.73 -9.73
CA ILE A 352 5.27 -9.87 -9.08
C ILE A 352 5.76 -8.76 -10.02
N GLU A 353 5.91 -9.03 -11.30
CA GLU A 353 6.31 -8.02 -12.29
C GLU A 353 5.21 -6.96 -12.49
N GLY A 354 3.95 -7.38 -12.50
CA GLY A 354 2.80 -6.48 -12.55
C GLY A 354 2.72 -5.58 -11.31
N PHE A 355 3.02 -6.13 -10.13
CA PHE A 355 3.12 -5.36 -8.89
C PHE A 355 4.29 -4.38 -8.93
N ASN A 356 5.49 -4.85 -9.27
CA ASN A 356 6.72 -4.05 -9.36
C ASN A 356 6.59 -2.91 -10.38
N ARG A 357 5.92 -3.16 -11.52
CA ARG A 357 5.62 -2.12 -12.51
C ARG A 357 4.71 -1.03 -11.94
N GLN A 358 3.70 -1.39 -11.14
CA GLN A 358 2.79 -0.42 -10.53
C GLN A 358 3.51 0.42 -9.46
N LEU A 359 4.35 -0.20 -8.63
CA LEU A 359 5.21 0.53 -7.69
C LEU A 359 6.10 1.53 -8.44
N ARG A 360 6.82 1.08 -9.49
CA ARG A 360 7.67 1.96 -10.31
C ARG A 360 6.90 3.09 -10.98
N LYS A 361 5.63 2.87 -11.36
CA LYS A 361 4.77 3.91 -11.96
C LYS A 361 4.53 5.04 -10.95
N VAL A 362 4.16 4.69 -9.72
CA VAL A 362 3.81 5.64 -8.66
C VAL A 362 5.05 6.38 -8.15
N THR A 363 6.21 5.72 -8.10
CA THR A 363 7.46 6.34 -7.64
C THR A 363 8.23 7.08 -8.73
N LYS A 364 7.77 7.10 -9.98
CA LYS A 364 8.54 7.64 -11.13
C LYS A 364 8.88 9.13 -10.97
N SER A 365 7.98 9.90 -10.36
CA SER A 365 8.15 11.33 -10.08
C SER A 365 9.20 11.61 -8.98
N LYS A 366 9.50 10.63 -8.12
CA LYS A 366 10.44 10.78 -7.00
C LYS A 366 11.73 10.03 -7.30
N THR A 367 12.69 10.75 -7.87
CA THR A 367 13.98 10.19 -8.28
C THR A 367 14.84 9.77 -7.10
N VAL A 368 14.78 10.51 -5.98
CA VAL A 368 15.55 10.25 -4.76
C VAL A 368 14.66 10.45 -3.53
N PHE A 369 14.62 9.44 -2.68
CA PHE A 369 13.88 9.48 -1.41
C PHE A 369 14.74 10.09 -0.30
N PRO A 370 14.18 10.93 0.59
CA PRO A 370 14.95 11.55 1.68
C PRO A 370 15.40 10.59 2.77
N SER A 371 14.71 9.46 2.97
CA SER A 371 15.04 8.43 3.94
C SER A 371 14.46 7.07 3.56
N ASP A 372 14.95 6.01 4.20
CA ASP A 372 14.40 4.64 4.02
C ASP A 372 12.91 4.58 4.47
N ASP A 373 12.53 5.30 5.53
CA ASP A 373 11.14 5.40 5.99
C ASP A 373 10.23 6.09 4.97
N SER A 374 10.71 7.15 4.31
CA SER A 374 9.93 7.84 3.29
C SER A 374 9.66 6.95 2.06
N LEU A 375 10.65 6.10 1.72
CA LEU A 375 10.53 5.12 0.66
C LEU A 375 9.50 4.05 1.05
N LEU A 376 9.66 3.45 2.23
CA LEU A 376 8.75 2.41 2.73
C LEU A 376 7.31 2.92 2.82
N LYS A 377 7.11 4.13 3.36
CA LYS A 377 5.81 4.80 3.45
C LYS A 377 5.11 4.91 2.10
N MET A 378 5.81 5.42 1.08
CA MET A 378 5.23 5.59 -0.25
C MET A 378 4.88 4.25 -0.89
N LEU A 379 5.76 3.26 -0.72
CA LEU A 379 5.57 1.93 -1.27
C LEU A 379 4.40 1.19 -0.60
N TYR A 380 4.24 1.33 0.72
CA TYR A 380 3.10 0.79 1.46
C TYR A 380 1.77 1.40 0.99
N LEU A 381 1.72 2.72 0.85
CA LEU A 381 0.52 3.41 0.35
C LEU A 381 0.18 3.01 -1.09
N ALA A 382 1.18 2.88 -1.96
CA ALA A 382 1.00 2.37 -3.31
C ALA A 382 0.51 0.91 -3.28
N MET A 383 1.07 0.08 -2.41
CA MET A 383 0.65 -1.31 -2.23
C MET A 383 -0.84 -1.40 -1.87
N ILE A 384 -1.32 -0.63 -0.88
CA ILE A 384 -2.74 -0.60 -0.51
C ILE A 384 -3.62 -0.28 -1.73
N ASP A 385 -3.25 0.74 -2.52
CA ASP A 385 -4.04 1.12 -3.70
C ASP A 385 -4.05 0.04 -4.80
N ILE A 386 -2.94 -0.70 -4.95
CA ILE A 386 -2.81 -1.81 -5.88
C ILE A 386 -3.68 -3.00 -5.43
N THR A 387 -3.56 -3.38 -4.16
CA THR A 387 -4.24 -4.57 -3.59
C THR A 387 -5.75 -4.37 -3.45
N LYS A 388 -6.25 -3.13 -3.36
CA LYS A 388 -7.70 -2.83 -3.45
C LYS A 388 -8.37 -3.40 -4.69
N LYS A 389 -7.62 -3.66 -5.77
CA LYS A 389 -8.15 -4.23 -7.03
C LYS A 389 -8.04 -5.76 -7.08
N TRP A 390 -7.46 -6.38 -6.06
CA TRP A 390 -7.32 -7.84 -5.97
C TRP A 390 -8.58 -8.44 -5.33
N THR A 391 -9.73 -8.22 -5.96
CA THR A 391 -11.06 -8.56 -5.41
C THR A 391 -11.61 -9.91 -5.87
N GLY A 392 -10.74 -10.88 -6.18
CA GLY A 392 -11.17 -12.21 -6.61
C GLY A 392 -10.04 -13.23 -6.62
N HIS A 393 -10.41 -14.51 -6.73
CA HIS A 393 -9.48 -15.62 -6.91
C HIS A 393 -9.26 -15.89 -8.41
N ARG A 394 -8.22 -16.67 -8.71
CA ARG A 394 -7.91 -17.08 -10.09
C ARG A 394 -9.04 -17.95 -10.65
N GLN A 395 -9.41 -17.79 -11.92
CA GLN A 395 -10.56 -18.50 -12.53
C GLN A 395 -10.35 -20.02 -12.62
N ASP A 396 -9.12 -20.46 -12.90
CA ASP A 396 -8.68 -21.85 -12.99
C ASP A 396 -8.24 -22.42 -11.62
N TRP A 397 -8.54 -21.74 -10.51
CA TRP A 397 -8.02 -22.11 -9.19
C TRP A 397 -8.44 -23.51 -8.74
N GLY A 398 -9.71 -23.90 -8.93
CA GLY A 398 -10.16 -25.23 -8.49
C GLY A 398 -9.38 -26.38 -9.14
N GLN A 399 -8.97 -26.23 -10.41
CA GLN A 399 -8.12 -27.20 -11.08
C GLN A 399 -6.70 -27.17 -10.52
N ILE A 400 -6.13 -25.98 -10.29
CA ILE A 400 -4.79 -25.82 -9.71
C ILE A 400 -4.74 -26.42 -8.30
N HIS A 401 -5.71 -26.11 -7.46
CA HIS A 401 -5.82 -26.58 -6.08
C HIS A 401 -5.83 -28.09 -6.00
N SER A 402 -6.69 -28.76 -6.79
CA SER A 402 -6.75 -30.22 -6.83
C SER A 402 -5.41 -30.85 -7.24
N GLN A 403 -4.66 -30.22 -8.15
CA GLN A 403 -3.33 -30.72 -8.49
C GLN A 403 -2.33 -30.48 -7.35
N LEU A 404 -2.35 -29.32 -6.69
CA LEU A 404 -1.49 -29.06 -5.55
C LEU A 404 -1.77 -30.04 -4.40
N GLU A 405 -3.04 -30.35 -4.13
CA GLU A 405 -3.43 -31.37 -3.13
C GLU A 405 -2.84 -32.74 -3.45
N ILE A 406 -2.85 -33.17 -4.72
CA ILE A 406 -2.25 -34.45 -5.13
C ILE A 406 -0.73 -34.43 -4.99
N PHE A 407 -0.08 -33.34 -5.40
CA PHE A 407 1.39 -33.24 -5.37
C PHE A 407 1.96 -33.06 -3.96
N PHE A 408 1.17 -32.51 -3.04
CA PHE A 408 1.60 -32.15 -1.69
C PHE A 408 0.70 -32.76 -0.59
N GLU A 409 0.02 -33.87 -0.89
CA GLU A 409 -0.93 -34.56 0.00
C GLU A 409 -0.35 -34.77 1.40
N GLU A 410 0.83 -35.40 1.50
CA GLU A 410 1.48 -35.67 2.78
C GLU A 410 1.81 -34.41 3.60
N ARG A 411 1.96 -33.25 2.95
CA ARG A 411 2.28 -31.99 3.63
C ARG A 411 1.01 -31.33 4.14
N LEU A 412 -0.03 -31.29 3.30
CA LEU A 412 -1.31 -30.68 3.63
C LEU A 412 -2.09 -31.49 4.67
N GLU A 413 -1.90 -32.81 4.76
CA GLU A 413 -2.51 -33.65 5.81
C GLU A 413 -1.88 -33.48 7.20
N ARG A 414 -0.65 -32.93 7.28
CA ARG A 414 0.10 -32.78 8.54
C ARG A 414 -0.17 -31.45 9.25
N LEU A 415 -0.85 -30.52 8.58
CA LEU A 415 -1.16 -29.16 9.02
C LEU A 415 -2.65 -29.09 9.37
#